data_AF-A0A3C0AGR0-F1
#
_entry.id   AF-A0A3C0AGR0-F1
#
_cell.length_a   1.000
_cell.length_b   1.000
_cell.length_c   1.000
_cell.angle_alpha   90.00
_cell.angle_beta   90.00
_cell.angle_gamma   90.00
#
_symmetry.space_group_name_H-M   'P 1'
#
loop_
_entity.id
_entity.type
_entity.pdbx_description
1 polymer ?
#
loop_
_entity_poly.entity_id
_entity_poly.type
_entity_poly.pdbx_seq_one_letter_code
_entity_poly.pdbx_strand_id
1 'polypeptide(L)'
;PIQSLQSNERQVKVSGDQTGELVLPSINVASIRFGPLTSNIRGSWEKLLNGENSKDLLVVQKENVLDYIDGVVGSITGDKIQFFTGEDEVAVNRSRVFGVIYARPPSPEGSPFCAIRLTDEGVLNASAITFTGTEFIATLQAGAQARFAPPSIASLDFSQGKVRYLSDLEPANIEYTPFFDTVWKYRKDRHRDGGPLRVGGKEYARGLYIHSKTLLQYRLKGEYRNFRAIMGIDDSVPGIGFVYVEIKGDGRILYSGNVRSSDSPVELNLDVRGVRDFEVLVDFGDNLEICDHLDLCEARFIK
;
A
#
# COMPACT_ATOMS: atom_id res chain seq x y z
N PRO A 1 -1.37 12.36 13.87
CA PRO A 1 -2.10 13.64 13.59
C PRO A 1 -1.12 14.82 13.65
N ILE A 2 -1.35 15.88 12.87
CA ILE A 2 -0.54 17.11 12.95
C ILE A 2 -0.78 17.74 14.33
N GLN A 3 0.26 17.83 15.16
CA GLN A 3 0.19 18.40 16.50
C GLN A 3 0.18 19.93 16.46
N SER A 4 1.04 20.49 15.60
CA SER A 4 1.11 21.92 15.37
C SER A 4 1.26 22.18 13.87
N LEU A 5 0.62 23.25 13.41
CA LEU A 5 0.72 23.76 12.06
C LEU A 5 0.91 25.26 12.14
N GLN A 6 1.90 25.77 11.40
CA GLN A 6 1.99 27.18 11.04
C GLN A 6 2.24 27.29 9.54
N SER A 7 1.52 28.17 8.87
CA SER A 7 1.65 28.40 7.44
C SER A 7 1.71 29.89 7.13
N ASN A 8 2.58 30.26 6.20
CA ASN A 8 2.57 31.56 5.53
C ASN A 8 2.71 31.35 4.01
N GLU A 9 2.88 32.43 3.26
CA GLU A 9 3.00 32.39 1.80
C GLU A 9 4.21 31.58 1.29
N ARG A 10 5.25 31.42 2.12
CA ARG A 10 6.52 30.77 1.73
C ARG A 10 6.64 29.36 2.24
N GLN A 11 6.26 29.10 3.49
CA GLN A 11 6.52 27.84 4.16
C GLN A 11 5.34 27.36 5.00
N VAL A 12 5.18 26.04 5.04
CA VAL A 12 4.32 25.30 5.94
C VAL A 12 5.20 24.51 6.90
N LYS A 13 5.02 24.76 8.19
CA LYS A 13 5.69 24.08 9.28
C LYS A 13 4.70 23.17 9.99
N VAL A 14 4.96 21.87 9.98
CA VAL A 14 4.17 20.86 10.69
C VAL A 14 5.02 20.15 11.72
N SER A 15 4.43 19.82 12.86
CA SER A 15 5.04 18.91 13.83
C SER A 15 4.15 17.70 14.04
N GLY A 16 4.76 16.52 14.00
CA GLY A 16 4.12 15.24 14.31
C GLY A 16 5.02 14.39 15.20
N ASP A 17 4.43 13.51 16.00
CA ASP A 17 5.16 12.63 16.92
C ASP A 17 6.22 11.78 16.21
N GLN A 18 5.91 11.34 14.99
CA GLN A 18 6.73 10.37 14.25
C GLN A 18 7.70 11.03 13.26
N THR A 19 7.39 12.23 12.81
CA THR A 19 8.14 13.00 11.80
C THR A 19 9.01 14.09 12.42
N GLY A 20 8.81 14.39 13.71
CA GLY A 20 9.30 15.61 14.33
C GLY A 20 8.76 16.85 13.62
N GLU A 21 9.59 17.87 13.55
CA GLU A 21 9.32 19.11 12.82
C GLU A 21 9.70 18.97 11.34
N LEU A 22 8.75 19.28 10.46
CA LEU A 22 8.92 19.27 9.01
C LEU A 22 8.56 20.66 8.46
N VAL A 23 9.47 21.23 7.67
CA VAL A 23 9.29 22.51 6.99
C VAL A 23 9.21 22.26 5.49
N LEU A 24 8.09 22.62 4.89
CA LEU A 24 7.79 22.44 3.48
C LEU A 24 7.63 23.82 2.82
N PRO A 25 8.10 24.02 1.58
CA PRO A 25 7.69 25.17 0.78
C PRO A 25 6.16 25.16 0.64
N SER A 26 5.50 26.29 0.89
CA SER A 26 4.04 26.36 0.86
C SER A 26 3.50 25.84 -0.46
N ILE A 27 4.12 26.22 -1.58
CA ILE A 27 3.74 25.80 -2.95
C ILE A 27 3.66 24.28 -3.15
N ASN A 28 4.38 23.48 -2.35
CA ASN A 28 4.39 22.02 -2.43
C ASN A 28 3.29 21.36 -1.59
N VAL A 29 2.50 22.13 -0.85
CA VAL A 29 1.38 21.63 -0.04
C VAL A 29 0.08 21.78 -0.85
N ALA A 30 -0.49 20.67 -1.30
CA ALA A 30 -1.75 20.67 -2.05
C ALA A 30 -2.97 20.74 -1.13
N SER A 31 -2.91 20.12 0.04
CA SER A 31 -4.00 20.14 1.01
C SER A 31 -3.48 19.92 2.43
N ILE A 32 -4.27 20.36 3.40
CA ILE A 32 -4.05 20.12 4.83
C ILE A 32 -5.37 19.64 5.41
N ARG A 33 -5.35 18.53 6.15
CA ARG A 33 -6.52 18.03 6.87
C ARG A 33 -6.28 18.09 8.37
N PHE A 34 -7.22 18.71 9.09
CA PHE A 34 -7.19 18.85 10.54
C PHE A 34 -8.00 17.76 11.24
N GLY A 35 -9.13 17.36 10.65
CA GLY A 35 -10.02 16.35 11.20
C GLY A 35 -9.64 14.90 10.86
N PRO A 36 -10.15 13.92 11.62
CA PRO A 36 -10.04 12.50 11.27
C PRO A 36 -10.85 12.21 10.00
N LEU A 37 -10.33 11.35 9.12
CA LEU A 37 -11.04 10.93 7.90
C LEU A 37 -11.74 9.59 8.11
N THR A 38 -12.99 9.65 8.52
CA THR A 38 -13.87 8.50 8.69
C THR A 38 -14.38 7.96 7.35
N SER A 39 -14.84 6.71 7.32
CA SER A 39 -15.28 6.02 6.10
C SER A 39 -16.42 6.73 5.36
N ASN A 40 -17.33 7.35 6.09
CA ASN A 40 -18.49 8.09 5.57
C ASN A 40 -18.14 9.38 4.80
N ILE A 41 -17.05 10.07 5.17
CA ILE A 41 -16.64 11.32 4.53
C ILE A 41 -15.45 11.16 3.57
N ARG A 42 -14.81 9.98 3.57
CA ARG A 42 -13.64 9.67 2.72
C ARG A 42 -13.88 9.95 1.25
N GLY A 43 -14.96 9.40 0.69
CA GLY A 43 -15.29 9.59 -0.73
C GLY A 43 -15.58 11.05 -1.08
N SER A 44 -16.21 11.81 -0.18
CA SER A 44 -16.45 13.25 -0.38
C SER A 44 -15.15 14.05 -0.37
N TRP A 45 -14.24 13.74 0.56
CA TRP A 45 -12.92 14.38 0.62
C TRP A 45 -12.08 14.08 -0.62
N GLU A 46 -12.06 12.83 -1.08
CA GLU A 46 -11.35 12.42 -2.31
C GLU A 46 -11.91 13.13 -3.55
N LYS A 47 -13.22 13.34 -3.63
CA LYS A 47 -13.83 14.13 -4.72
C LYS A 47 -13.38 15.60 -4.69
N LEU A 48 -13.27 16.22 -3.52
CA LEU A 48 -12.80 17.59 -3.39
C LEU A 48 -11.31 17.72 -3.77
N LEU A 49 -10.48 16.76 -3.36
CA LEU A 49 -9.05 16.73 -3.69
C LEU A 49 -8.79 16.61 -5.20
N ASN A 50 -9.61 15.83 -5.91
CA ASN A 50 -9.47 15.58 -7.33
C ASN A 50 -10.30 16.54 -8.21
N GLY A 51 -10.95 17.53 -7.59
CA GLY A 51 -11.75 18.53 -8.31
C GLY A 51 -10.86 19.56 -9.02
N GLU A 52 -11.32 20.05 -10.18
CA GLU A 52 -10.71 21.19 -10.86
C GLU A 52 -11.12 22.49 -10.15
N ASN A 53 -10.33 22.91 -9.18
CA ASN A 53 -10.61 24.11 -8.38
C ASN A 53 -9.76 25.29 -8.88
N SER A 54 -10.41 26.38 -9.27
CA SER A 54 -9.72 27.63 -9.66
C SER A 54 -9.34 28.52 -8.47
N LYS A 55 -9.81 28.18 -7.26
CA LYS A 55 -9.57 28.90 -6.00
C LYS A 55 -9.36 27.90 -4.86
N ASP A 56 -8.74 28.36 -3.78
CA ASP A 56 -8.57 27.55 -2.58
C ASP A 56 -9.91 27.23 -1.94
N LEU A 57 -10.02 26.06 -1.33
CA LEU A 57 -11.21 25.61 -0.62
C LEU A 57 -10.93 25.55 0.87
N LEU A 58 -11.77 26.23 1.64
CA LEU A 58 -11.88 26.06 3.08
C LEU A 58 -13.00 25.06 3.37
N VAL A 59 -12.63 23.84 3.75
CA VAL A 59 -13.57 22.72 3.94
C VAL A 59 -14.01 22.66 5.39
N VAL A 60 -15.32 22.61 5.62
CA VAL A 60 -15.94 22.45 6.94
C VAL A 60 -16.73 21.15 6.99
N GLN A 61 -16.80 20.55 8.17
CA GLN A 61 -17.59 19.35 8.42
C GLN A 61 -18.82 19.70 9.26
N LYS A 62 -20.00 19.32 8.78
CA LYS A 62 -21.25 19.31 9.56
C LYS A 62 -21.74 17.88 9.61
N GLU A 63 -21.66 17.27 10.81
CA GLU A 63 -21.95 15.84 11.00
C GLU A 63 -21.15 14.96 10.04
N ASN A 64 -21.80 14.38 9.03
CA ASN A 64 -21.21 13.46 8.06
C ASN A 64 -21.12 14.06 6.65
N VAL A 65 -21.27 15.38 6.54
CA VAL A 65 -21.22 16.10 5.26
C VAL A 65 -20.05 17.08 5.28
N LEU A 66 -19.26 17.05 4.20
CA LEU A 66 -18.24 18.04 3.93
C LEU A 66 -18.83 19.11 3.02
N ASP A 67 -18.70 20.36 3.44
CA ASP A 67 -19.10 21.55 2.71
C ASP A 67 -17.87 22.47 2.58
N TYR A 68 -17.88 23.42 1.66
CA TYR A 68 -16.71 24.26 1.42
C TYR A 68 -17.07 25.69 1.03
N ILE A 69 -16.09 26.58 1.22
CA ILE A 69 -16.13 27.97 0.78
C ILE A 69 -14.91 28.19 -0.13
N ASP A 70 -15.13 28.77 -1.30
CA ASP A 70 -14.06 29.11 -2.25
C ASP A 70 -13.46 30.50 -1.94
N GLY A 71 -12.14 30.62 -2.05
CA GLY A 71 -11.45 31.87 -1.73
C GLY A 71 -9.93 31.75 -1.86
N VAL A 72 -9.22 32.58 -1.10
CA VAL A 72 -7.76 32.51 -1.00
C VAL A 72 -7.39 32.27 0.45
N VAL A 73 -6.60 31.23 0.70
CA VAL A 73 -6.11 30.91 2.04
C VAL A 73 -4.79 31.63 2.28
N GLY A 74 -4.77 32.51 3.29
CA GLY A 74 -3.59 33.22 3.75
C GLY A 74 -2.81 32.42 4.80
N SER A 75 -2.41 33.12 5.86
CA SER A 75 -1.67 32.49 6.97
C SER A 75 -2.53 31.55 7.80
N ILE A 76 -1.91 30.49 8.34
CA ILE A 76 -2.55 29.56 9.27
C ILE A 76 -1.72 29.54 10.56
N THR A 77 -2.37 29.79 11.69
CA THR A 77 -1.78 29.73 13.03
C THR A 77 -2.31 28.52 13.80
N GLY A 78 -1.91 28.40 15.07
CA GLY A 78 -2.41 27.34 15.95
C GLY A 78 -3.93 27.38 16.18
N ASP A 79 -4.59 28.51 16.00
CA ASP A 79 -6.01 28.71 16.33
C ASP A 79 -6.83 29.36 15.21
N LYS A 80 -6.20 30.01 14.22
CA LYS A 80 -6.88 30.77 13.17
C LYS A 80 -6.36 30.46 11.77
N ILE A 81 -7.23 30.64 10.80
CA ILE A 81 -6.93 30.63 9.37
C ILE A 81 -7.37 31.98 8.80
N GLN A 82 -6.45 32.68 8.17
CA GLN A 82 -6.75 33.89 7.40
C GLN A 82 -7.32 33.46 6.05
N PHE A 83 -8.51 33.95 5.69
CA PHE A 83 -9.21 33.55 4.49
C PHE A 83 -9.83 34.76 3.80
N PHE A 84 -9.68 34.86 2.48
CA PHE A 84 -10.20 35.97 1.70
C PHE A 84 -11.32 35.50 0.78
N THR A 85 -12.49 36.13 0.89
CA THR A 85 -13.66 35.87 0.04
C THR A 85 -14.03 37.14 -0.71
N GLY A 86 -13.65 37.23 -1.98
CA GLY A 86 -13.75 38.48 -2.72
C GLY A 86 -12.75 39.50 -2.17
N GLU A 87 -13.23 40.63 -1.66
CA GLU A 87 -12.39 41.70 -1.08
C GLU A 87 -12.30 41.63 0.46
N ASP A 88 -13.12 40.78 1.09
CA ASP A 88 -13.21 40.68 2.54
C ASP A 88 -12.16 39.71 3.11
N GLU A 89 -11.46 40.14 4.15
CA GLU A 89 -10.62 39.28 4.98
C GLU A 89 -11.43 38.73 6.17
N VAL A 90 -11.45 37.40 6.30
CA VAL A 90 -12.13 36.69 7.37
C VAL A 90 -11.13 35.85 8.15
N ALA A 91 -11.01 36.13 9.45
CA ALA A 91 -10.27 35.28 10.37
C ALA A 91 -11.16 34.11 10.86
N VAL A 92 -10.95 32.92 10.32
CA VAL A 92 -11.74 31.73 10.66
C VAL A 92 -11.08 30.97 11.80
N ASN A 93 -11.87 30.53 12.79
CA ASN A 93 -11.37 29.64 13.84
C ASN A 93 -11.04 28.26 13.26
N ARG A 94 -9.79 27.83 13.41
CA ARG A 94 -9.27 26.57 12.87
C ARG A 94 -10.02 25.35 13.38
N SER A 95 -10.56 25.38 14.61
CA SER A 95 -11.33 24.25 15.17
C SER A 95 -12.62 23.94 14.42
N ARG A 96 -13.13 24.90 13.61
CA ARG A 96 -14.33 24.73 12.79
C ARG A 96 -14.02 24.23 11.38
N VAL A 97 -12.75 24.13 11.01
CA VAL A 97 -12.29 23.78 9.67
C VAL A 97 -11.83 22.34 9.66
N PHE A 98 -12.39 21.55 8.76
CA PHE A 98 -12.01 20.16 8.55
C PHE A 98 -10.69 20.05 7.79
N GLY A 99 -10.51 20.90 6.78
CA GLY A 99 -9.29 20.95 5.98
C GLY A 99 -9.23 22.14 5.03
N VAL A 100 -8.08 22.31 4.41
CA VAL A 100 -7.79 23.27 3.35
C VAL A 100 -7.34 22.50 2.12
N ILE A 101 -7.82 22.90 0.94
CA ILE A 101 -7.36 22.40 -0.35
C ILE A 101 -6.92 23.61 -1.17
N TYR A 102 -5.65 23.66 -1.57
CA TYR A 102 -5.12 24.79 -2.34
C TYR A 102 -5.38 24.58 -3.83
N ALA A 103 -5.80 25.62 -4.55
CA ALA A 103 -5.84 25.62 -6.00
C ALA A 103 -4.44 25.83 -6.56
N ARG A 104 -3.74 24.71 -6.79
CA ARG A 104 -2.38 24.72 -7.30
C ARG A 104 -2.24 23.69 -8.40
N PRO A 105 -1.36 23.94 -9.39
CA PRO A 105 -1.03 22.91 -10.36
C PRO A 105 -0.50 21.67 -9.61
N PRO A 106 -0.81 20.46 -10.10
CA PRO A 106 -0.26 19.25 -9.52
C PRO A 106 1.27 19.36 -9.50
N SER A 107 1.85 19.10 -8.32
CA SER A 107 3.31 19.05 -8.17
C SER A 107 3.89 18.08 -9.19
N PRO A 108 4.99 18.41 -9.89
CA PRO A 108 5.56 17.52 -10.88
C PRO A 108 5.88 16.17 -10.24
N GLU A 109 5.28 15.11 -10.78
CA GLU A 109 5.52 13.73 -10.38
C GLU A 109 6.96 13.34 -10.73
N GLY A 110 7.88 13.57 -9.81
CA GLY A 110 9.10 12.77 -9.76
C GLY A 110 8.72 11.32 -9.43
N SER A 111 9.42 10.34 -9.99
CA SER A 111 9.36 9.00 -9.40
C SER A 111 10.02 9.08 -8.03
N PRO A 112 9.35 8.69 -6.93
CA PRO A 112 10.02 8.60 -5.64
C PRO A 112 11.26 7.70 -5.74
N PHE A 113 12.12 7.72 -4.73
CA PHE A 113 13.15 6.69 -4.52
C PHE A 113 12.70 5.68 -3.46
N CYS A 114 11.94 6.15 -2.47
CA CYS A 114 11.38 5.34 -1.41
C CYS A 114 10.04 5.91 -0.93
N ALA A 115 9.02 5.07 -0.77
CA ALA A 115 7.85 5.41 0.02
C ALA A 115 8.07 4.94 1.47
N ILE A 116 8.12 5.89 2.40
CA ILE A 116 8.28 5.66 3.84
C ILE A 116 6.88 5.55 4.42
N ARG A 117 6.50 4.37 4.91
CA ARG A 117 5.26 4.17 5.66
C ARG A 117 5.55 4.24 7.15
N LEU A 118 4.84 5.12 7.83
CA LEU A 118 4.92 5.32 9.27
C LEU A 118 3.95 4.39 10.01
N THR A 119 4.19 4.16 11.30
CA THR A 119 3.31 3.29 12.11
C THR A 119 1.96 3.91 12.41
N ASP A 120 1.78 5.21 12.16
CA ASP A 120 0.49 5.90 12.20
C ASP A 120 -0.25 5.93 10.84
N GLU A 121 0.17 5.08 9.90
CA GLU A 121 -0.31 5.01 8.49
C GLU A 121 0.08 6.22 7.62
N GLY A 122 0.85 7.17 8.14
CA GLY A 122 1.43 8.25 7.35
C GLY A 122 2.33 7.72 6.23
N VAL A 123 2.27 8.34 5.05
CA VAL A 123 3.14 7.97 3.92
C VAL A 123 3.91 9.19 3.44
N LEU A 124 5.23 9.06 3.32
CA LEU A 124 6.12 10.11 2.86
C LEU A 124 6.97 9.60 1.69
N ASN A 125 6.92 10.31 0.57
CA ASN A 125 7.73 10.00 -0.61
C ASN A 125 9.08 10.71 -0.50
N ALA A 126 10.15 9.92 -0.46
CA ALA A 126 11.53 10.37 -0.35
C ALA A 126 12.32 10.13 -1.63
N SER A 127 13.19 11.07 -1.99
CA SER A 127 14.19 10.94 -3.06
C SER A 127 15.50 10.33 -2.54
N ALA A 128 15.74 10.36 -1.24
CA ALA A 128 16.86 9.69 -0.59
C ALA A 128 16.52 9.38 0.87
N ILE A 129 17.11 8.32 1.42
CA ILE A 129 17.02 7.99 2.84
C ILE A 129 18.33 7.32 3.29
N THR A 130 18.83 7.73 4.46
CA THR A 130 20.06 7.21 5.07
C THR A 130 19.78 6.84 6.52
N PHE A 131 20.28 5.67 6.94
CA PHE A 131 20.28 5.28 8.35
C PHE A 131 21.64 5.58 8.97
N THR A 132 21.67 6.37 10.04
CA THR A 132 22.91 6.77 10.73
C THR A 132 23.37 5.77 11.80
N GLY A 133 22.56 4.75 12.09
CA GLY A 133 22.71 3.87 13.24
C GLY A 133 21.75 4.21 14.39
N THR A 134 21.27 5.45 14.46
CA THR A 134 20.34 5.92 15.50
C THR A 134 19.03 6.49 14.95
N GLU A 135 19.07 7.10 13.77
CA GLU A 135 17.91 7.71 13.12
C GLU A 135 17.96 7.51 11.60
N PHE A 136 16.80 7.66 10.96
CA PHE A 136 16.70 7.79 9.52
C PHE A 136 16.61 9.27 9.15
N ILE A 137 17.42 9.67 8.18
CA ILE A 137 17.38 11.00 7.57
C ILE A 137 16.90 10.82 6.14
N ALA A 138 15.71 11.35 5.82
CA ALA A 138 15.15 11.31 4.48
C ALA A 138 15.15 12.70 3.84
N THR A 139 15.45 12.75 2.54
CA THR A 139 15.13 13.90 1.70
C THR A 139 13.81 13.60 0.99
N LEU A 140 12.78 14.37 1.30
CA LEU A 140 11.47 14.26 0.66
C LEU A 140 11.56 14.70 -0.80
N GLN A 141 10.60 14.27 -1.60
CA GLN A 141 10.54 14.60 -3.02
C GLN A 141 10.52 16.12 -3.32
N ALA A 142 9.99 16.91 -2.38
CA ALA A 142 9.99 18.36 -2.40
C ALA A 142 11.30 19.02 -1.89
N GLY A 143 12.35 18.24 -1.61
CA GLY A 143 13.67 18.67 -1.12
C GLY A 143 13.76 18.87 0.39
N ALA A 144 12.63 18.87 1.12
CA ALA A 144 12.63 18.99 2.57
C ALA A 144 13.29 17.80 3.25
N GLN A 145 13.96 18.02 4.38
CA GLN A 145 14.52 16.94 5.19
C GLN A 145 13.57 16.54 6.30
N ALA A 146 13.44 15.23 6.53
CA ALA A 146 12.67 14.65 7.62
C ALA A 146 13.55 13.65 8.39
N ARG A 147 13.38 13.61 9.72
CA ARG A 147 14.11 12.71 10.62
C ARG A 147 13.15 11.78 11.32
N PHE A 148 13.50 10.50 11.39
CA PHE A 148 12.65 9.47 11.97
C PHE A 148 13.45 8.60 12.94
N ALA A 149 12.88 8.35 14.11
CA ALA A 149 13.37 7.29 14.98
C ALA A 149 13.00 5.93 14.34
N PRO A 150 13.86 4.89 14.39
CA PRO A 150 13.55 3.60 13.79
C PRO A 150 12.18 3.00 14.16
N PRO A 151 11.68 3.11 15.42
CA PRO A 151 10.36 2.58 15.78
C PRO A 151 9.17 3.30 15.14
N SER A 152 9.35 4.47 14.52
CA SER A 152 8.26 5.19 13.86
C SER A 152 8.03 4.75 12.41
N ILE A 153 8.97 4.00 11.82
CA ILE A 153 8.86 3.49 10.44
C ILE A 153 8.25 2.08 10.46
N ALA A 154 7.10 1.93 9.82
CA ALA A 154 6.47 0.64 9.59
C ALA A 154 7.13 -0.11 8.43
N SER A 155 7.42 0.58 7.32
CA SER A 155 8.13 -0.01 6.18
C SER A 155 8.79 1.03 5.27
N LEU A 156 9.79 0.57 4.52
CA LEU A 156 10.46 1.33 3.47
C LEU A 156 10.26 0.61 2.13
N ASP A 157 9.52 1.22 1.22
CA ASP A 157 9.22 0.65 -0.09
C ASP A 157 10.06 1.33 -1.18
N PHE A 158 11.09 0.63 -1.66
CA PHE A 158 11.96 1.05 -2.75
C PHE A 158 11.47 0.59 -4.13
N SER A 159 10.32 -0.09 -4.20
CA SER A 159 9.84 -0.69 -5.45
C SER A 159 9.38 0.33 -6.47
N GLN A 160 9.06 1.57 -6.07
CA GLN A 160 8.50 2.59 -6.95
C GLN A 160 7.23 2.17 -7.67
N GLY A 161 6.40 1.35 -7.01
CA GLY A 161 5.22 0.76 -7.64
C GLY A 161 5.53 -0.22 -8.78
N LYS A 162 6.83 -0.52 -9.00
CA LYS A 162 7.28 -1.51 -9.98
C LYS A 162 7.17 -2.93 -9.44
N VAL A 163 7.00 -3.10 -8.13
CA VAL A 163 6.73 -4.39 -7.50
C VAL A 163 5.30 -4.39 -6.98
N ARG A 164 4.56 -5.46 -7.27
CA ARG A 164 3.20 -5.65 -6.77
C ARG A 164 3.11 -7.06 -6.19
N TYR A 165 2.90 -7.20 -4.89
CA TYR A 165 2.70 -8.53 -4.30
C TYR A 165 1.36 -9.11 -4.73
N LEU A 166 1.33 -10.42 -4.89
CA LEU A 166 0.12 -11.16 -5.24
C LEU A 166 -0.92 -11.08 -4.12
N SER A 167 -0.48 -10.98 -2.87
CA SER A 167 -1.35 -10.76 -1.70
C SER A 167 -2.00 -9.37 -1.66
N ASP A 168 -1.42 -8.34 -2.30
CA ASP A 168 -2.03 -7.02 -2.45
C ASP A 168 -3.09 -6.96 -3.57
N LEU A 169 -3.23 -8.04 -4.33
CA LEU A 169 -4.19 -8.14 -5.43
C LEU A 169 -5.39 -8.98 -4.98
N GLU A 170 -6.57 -8.58 -5.42
CA GLU A 170 -7.73 -9.44 -5.38
C GLU A 170 -7.78 -10.29 -6.66
N PRO A 171 -7.91 -11.61 -6.56
CA PRO A 171 -8.17 -12.44 -7.73
C PRO A 171 -9.47 -12.02 -8.41
N ALA A 172 -9.47 -11.99 -9.74
CA ALA A 172 -10.66 -11.74 -10.55
C ALA A 172 -11.65 -12.92 -10.51
N ASN A 173 -11.14 -14.13 -10.30
CA ASN A 173 -11.93 -15.34 -10.09
C ASN A 173 -11.20 -16.26 -9.10
N ILE A 174 -11.98 -17.00 -8.32
CA ILE A 174 -11.50 -17.94 -7.32
C ILE A 174 -12.39 -19.17 -7.40
N GLU A 175 -11.79 -20.34 -7.60
CA GLU A 175 -12.50 -21.61 -7.57
C GLU A 175 -11.86 -22.53 -6.53
N TYR A 176 -12.71 -23.07 -5.66
CA TYR A 176 -12.34 -24.10 -4.69
C TYR A 176 -13.06 -25.38 -5.06
N THR A 177 -12.31 -26.46 -5.21
CA THR A 177 -12.87 -27.80 -5.42
C THR A 177 -12.39 -28.68 -4.27
N PRO A 178 -13.11 -28.73 -3.14
CA PRO A 178 -12.67 -29.55 -2.02
C PRO A 178 -12.87 -31.03 -2.33
N PHE A 179 -11.99 -31.90 -1.80
CA PHE A 179 -12.16 -33.34 -1.92
C PHE A 179 -13.19 -33.87 -0.90
N PHE A 180 -13.22 -33.27 0.30
CA PHE A 180 -14.22 -33.50 1.34
C PHE A 180 -15.19 -32.31 1.49
N ASP A 181 -16.05 -32.31 2.52
CA ASP A 181 -17.05 -31.24 2.73
C ASP A 181 -16.45 -29.89 3.19
N THR A 182 -15.14 -29.80 3.37
CA THR A 182 -14.48 -28.61 3.93
C THR A 182 -13.84 -27.76 2.84
N VAL A 183 -14.28 -26.50 2.72
CA VAL A 183 -13.68 -25.54 1.80
C VAL A 183 -12.55 -24.78 2.47
N TRP A 184 -11.33 -25.04 2.03
CA TRP A 184 -10.13 -24.36 2.48
C TRP A 184 -9.85 -23.09 1.66
N LYS A 185 -10.24 -21.92 2.19
CA LYS A 185 -9.92 -20.64 1.55
C LYS A 185 -8.41 -20.35 1.60
N TYR A 186 -7.86 -19.72 0.57
CA TYR A 186 -6.49 -19.21 0.61
C TYR A 186 -6.32 -18.13 1.69
N ARG A 187 -5.08 -17.82 2.08
CA ARG A 187 -4.76 -16.71 2.99
C ARG A 187 -3.68 -15.82 2.40
N LYS A 188 -3.76 -14.54 2.74
CA LYS A 188 -2.79 -13.51 2.37
C LYS A 188 -1.85 -13.26 3.53
N ASP A 189 -0.55 -13.35 3.26
CA ASP A 189 0.56 -12.97 4.15
C ASP A 189 0.58 -13.70 5.51
N ARG A 190 -0.06 -14.87 5.60
CA ARG A 190 -0.11 -15.67 6.83
C ARG A 190 -0.51 -17.10 6.56
N HIS A 191 -0.10 -18.00 7.44
CA HIS A 191 -0.60 -19.37 7.49
C HIS A 191 -2.08 -19.40 7.94
N ARG A 192 -2.77 -20.52 7.63
CA ARG A 192 -4.18 -20.74 7.98
C ARG A 192 -4.49 -20.51 9.45
N ASP A 193 -3.68 -21.08 10.32
CA ASP A 193 -3.87 -21.05 11.78
C ASP A 193 -3.26 -19.79 12.44
N GLY A 194 -2.82 -18.83 11.61
CA GLY A 194 -2.07 -17.66 12.04
C GLY A 194 -0.56 -17.88 12.01
N GLY A 195 0.20 -16.79 12.18
CA GLY A 195 1.65 -16.80 12.03
C GLY A 195 2.13 -16.61 10.57
N PRO A 196 3.45 -16.51 10.37
CA PRO A 196 4.05 -16.28 9.05
C PRO A 196 3.94 -17.53 8.17
N LEU A 197 4.15 -17.34 6.87
CA LEU A 197 4.36 -18.43 5.91
C LEU A 197 5.74 -19.04 6.15
N ARG A 198 5.90 -20.36 6.01
CA ARG A 198 7.15 -21.06 6.36
C ARG A 198 7.49 -22.13 5.35
N VAL A 199 8.60 -21.94 4.64
CA VAL A 199 9.06 -22.88 3.61
C VAL A 199 10.55 -23.09 3.75
N GLY A 200 10.96 -24.35 3.95
CA GLY A 200 12.37 -24.75 4.00
C GLY A 200 13.11 -24.17 5.22
N GLY A 201 12.42 -24.05 6.36
CA GLY A 201 12.97 -23.53 7.61
C GLY A 201 13.08 -22.01 7.66
N LYS A 202 12.53 -21.28 6.68
CA LYS A 202 12.55 -19.81 6.63
C LYS A 202 11.14 -19.24 6.69
N GLU A 203 10.98 -18.20 7.50
CA GLU A 203 9.73 -17.45 7.62
C GLU A 203 9.64 -16.35 6.56
N TYR A 204 8.43 -16.13 6.06
CA TYR A 204 8.09 -15.09 5.09
C TYR A 204 6.89 -14.29 5.55
N ALA A 205 7.04 -12.96 5.51
CA ALA A 205 5.97 -12.02 5.88
C ALA A 205 4.98 -11.77 4.74
N ARG A 206 5.32 -12.15 3.50
CA ARG A 206 4.52 -11.85 2.31
C ARG A 206 4.35 -13.09 1.44
N GLY A 207 3.15 -13.27 0.89
CA GLY A 207 2.83 -14.39 0.01
C GLY A 207 1.40 -14.88 0.17
N LEU A 208 1.14 -16.08 -0.35
CA LEU A 208 -0.15 -16.75 -0.21
C LEU A 208 0.02 -18.15 0.39
N TYR A 209 -0.85 -18.50 1.32
CA TYR A 209 -1.12 -19.90 1.69
C TYR A 209 -2.29 -20.40 0.84
N ILE A 210 -2.14 -21.56 0.21
CA ILE A 210 -3.11 -22.14 -0.72
C ILE A 210 -3.27 -23.63 -0.41
N HIS A 211 -4.51 -24.08 -0.25
CA HIS A 211 -4.84 -25.50 -0.12
C HIS A 211 -5.35 -26.05 -1.46
N SER A 212 -5.03 -27.30 -1.81
CA SER A 212 -5.61 -27.94 -3.00
C SER A 212 -7.11 -28.28 -2.81
N LYS A 213 -7.93 -28.39 -3.85
CA LYS A 213 -7.72 -27.86 -5.20
C LYS A 213 -8.22 -26.42 -5.26
N THR A 214 -7.33 -25.47 -5.55
CA THR A 214 -7.66 -24.04 -5.66
C THR A 214 -7.12 -23.46 -6.96
N LEU A 215 -7.97 -22.73 -7.68
CA LEU A 215 -7.59 -21.88 -8.81
C LEU A 215 -7.76 -20.41 -8.43
N LEU A 216 -6.69 -19.63 -8.63
CA LEU A 216 -6.70 -18.17 -8.48
C LEU A 216 -6.38 -17.52 -9.83
N GLN A 217 -7.26 -16.67 -10.34
CA GLN A 217 -7.04 -15.94 -11.59
C GLN A 217 -6.89 -14.45 -11.33
N TYR A 218 -5.89 -13.80 -11.93
CA TYR A 218 -5.55 -12.38 -11.75
C TYR A 218 -5.50 -11.64 -13.08
N ARG A 219 -6.03 -10.42 -13.11
CA ARG A 219 -5.96 -9.53 -14.27
C ARG A 219 -4.75 -8.60 -14.15
N LEU A 220 -3.74 -8.84 -14.99
CA LEU A 220 -2.46 -8.11 -14.98
C LEU A 220 -2.41 -6.93 -15.96
N LYS A 221 -3.34 -6.87 -16.92
CA LYS A 221 -3.43 -5.83 -17.95
C LYS A 221 -2.17 -5.66 -18.82
N GLY A 222 -1.24 -6.62 -18.81
CA GLY A 222 0.01 -6.56 -19.57
C GLY A 222 1.08 -5.62 -19.01
N GLU A 223 0.94 -5.17 -17.75
CA GLU A 223 1.83 -4.14 -17.18
C GLU A 223 3.15 -4.66 -16.61
N TYR A 224 3.32 -5.98 -16.49
CA TYR A 224 4.43 -6.60 -15.78
C TYR A 224 5.34 -7.41 -16.71
N ARG A 225 6.60 -7.57 -16.29
CA ARG A 225 7.62 -8.32 -17.04
C ARG A 225 7.92 -9.66 -16.41
N ASN A 226 8.02 -9.72 -15.08
CA ASN A 226 8.36 -10.97 -14.38
C ASN A 226 7.39 -11.23 -13.21
N PHE A 227 7.10 -12.50 -12.99
CA PHE A 227 6.55 -13.01 -11.73
C PHE A 227 7.65 -13.73 -10.96
N ARG A 228 7.83 -13.40 -9.68
CA ARG A 228 8.77 -14.07 -8.79
C ARG A 228 8.09 -14.57 -7.53
N ALA A 229 8.47 -15.75 -7.07
CA ALA A 229 8.02 -16.33 -5.82
C ALA A 229 9.03 -17.38 -5.32
N ILE A 230 8.90 -17.78 -4.06
CA ILE A 230 9.50 -18.97 -3.48
C ILE A 230 8.34 -19.89 -3.12
N MET A 231 8.33 -21.09 -3.69
CA MET A 231 7.20 -22.01 -3.58
C MET A 231 7.63 -23.28 -2.85
N GLY A 232 6.77 -23.78 -1.97
CA GLY A 232 6.98 -25.07 -1.31
C GLY A 232 5.78 -25.46 -0.46
N ILE A 233 5.84 -26.67 0.10
CA ILE A 233 4.89 -27.08 1.13
C ILE A 233 5.27 -26.39 2.44
N ASP A 234 4.26 -25.89 3.16
CA ASP A 234 4.43 -25.23 4.45
C ASP A 234 5.05 -26.19 5.48
N ASP A 235 6.01 -25.69 6.27
CA ASP A 235 6.76 -26.47 7.26
C ASP A 235 5.87 -27.04 8.40
N SER A 236 4.60 -26.63 8.51
CA SER A 236 3.61 -27.17 9.47
C SER A 236 3.20 -28.61 9.20
N VAL A 237 3.44 -29.14 7.99
CA VAL A 237 3.02 -30.49 7.57
C VAL A 237 4.20 -31.34 7.05
N PRO A 238 5.26 -31.51 7.85
CA PRO A 238 6.49 -32.15 7.41
C PRO A 238 6.25 -33.61 6.99
N GLY A 239 6.73 -33.96 5.80
CA GLY A 239 6.71 -35.32 5.26
C GLY A 239 5.36 -35.80 4.71
N ILE A 240 4.34 -34.94 4.66
CA ILE A 240 2.99 -35.33 4.24
C ILE A 240 2.55 -34.60 2.96
N GLY A 241 2.61 -33.27 2.95
CA GLY A 241 2.00 -32.48 1.88
C GLY A 241 2.58 -32.77 0.49
N PHE A 242 1.68 -32.85 -0.50
CA PHE A 242 2.07 -33.07 -1.89
C PHE A 242 0.98 -32.53 -2.82
N VAL A 243 1.35 -31.52 -3.63
CA VAL A 243 0.45 -30.93 -4.62
C VAL A 243 1.05 -30.98 -6.03
N TYR A 244 0.19 -30.85 -7.03
CA TYR A 244 0.59 -30.47 -8.38
C TYR A 244 0.29 -28.98 -8.59
N VAL A 245 1.28 -28.21 -9.03
CA VAL A 245 1.11 -26.78 -9.29
C VAL A 245 1.22 -26.50 -10.78
N GLU A 246 0.31 -25.69 -11.29
CA GLU A 246 0.37 -25.15 -12.64
C GLU A 246 0.17 -23.62 -12.60
N ILE A 247 1.06 -22.89 -13.26
CA ILE A 247 0.97 -21.44 -13.41
C ILE A 247 0.87 -21.11 -14.89
N LYS A 248 -0.17 -20.36 -15.26
CA LYS A 248 -0.46 -19.97 -16.65
C LYS A 248 -0.49 -18.46 -16.84
N GLY A 249 -0.14 -18.02 -18.05
CA GLY A 249 -0.37 -16.67 -18.54
C GLY A 249 -1.10 -16.72 -19.88
N ASP A 250 -2.29 -16.14 -19.95
CA ASP A 250 -3.19 -16.20 -21.12
C ASP A 250 -3.37 -17.64 -21.64
N GLY A 251 -3.54 -18.60 -20.72
CA GLY A 251 -3.68 -20.04 -21.02
C GLY A 251 -2.37 -20.78 -21.34
N ARG A 252 -1.24 -20.08 -21.55
CA ARG A 252 0.07 -20.70 -21.75
C ARG A 252 0.69 -21.11 -20.43
N ILE A 253 1.08 -22.38 -20.30
CA ILE A 253 1.81 -22.88 -19.12
C ILE A 253 3.17 -22.19 -19.03
N LEU A 254 3.41 -21.51 -17.90
CA LEU A 254 4.67 -20.86 -17.54
C LEU A 254 5.48 -21.73 -16.57
N TYR A 255 4.79 -22.47 -15.71
CA TYR A 255 5.37 -23.46 -14.81
C TYR A 255 4.36 -24.60 -14.59
N SER A 256 4.85 -25.82 -14.47
CA SER A 256 4.06 -26.95 -14.00
C SER A 256 4.94 -27.97 -13.30
N GLY A 257 4.50 -28.54 -12.19
CA GLY A 257 5.27 -29.57 -11.50
C GLY A 257 4.65 -30.06 -10.21
N ASN A 258 5.12 -31.21 -9.76
CA ASN A 258 4.84 -31.76 -8.44
C ASN A 258 5.69 -31.04 -7.39
N VAL A 259 5.10 -30.75 -6.22
CA VAL A 259 5.76 -30.11 -5.08
C VAL A 259 5.47 -30.93 -3.83
N ARG A 260 6.51 -31.51 -3.22
CA ARG A 260 6.40 -32.35 -2.04
C ARG A 260 7.04 -31.68 -0.83
N SER A 261 6.60 -32.06 0.37
CA SER A 261 7.21 -31.62 1.63
C SER A 261 8.70 -31.97 1.76
N SER A 262 9.16 -33.02 1.07
CA SER A 262 10.58 -33.39 1.04
C SER A 262 11.44 -32.53 0.12
N ASP A 263 10.82 -31.74 -0.77
CA ASP A 263 11.54 -31.02 -1.81
C ASP A 263 12.18 -29.74 -1.25
N SER A 264 13.29 -29.33 -1.86
CA SER A 264 13.82 -28.00 -1.59
C SER A 264 12.87 -26.93 -2.14
N PRO A 265 12.80 -25.75 -1.51
CA PRO A 265 11.96 -24.66 -1.99
C PRO A 265 12.27 -24.31 -3.45
N VAL A 266 11.23 -24.11 -4.26
CA VAL A 266 11.35 -23.79 -5.68
C VAL A 266 11.35 -22.28 -5.88
N GLU A 267 12.45 -21.73 -6.42
CA GLU A 267 12.51 -20.33 -6.82
C GLU A 267 11.89 -20.14 -8.21
N LEU A 268 10.79 -19.39 -8.27
CA LEU A 268 10.10 -19.05 -9.51
C LEU A 268 10.58 -17.69 -10.04
N ASN A 269 10.90 -17.64 -11.33
CA ASN A 269 11.17 -16.41 -12.07
C ASN A 269 10.60 -16.55 -13.50
N LEU A 270 9.32 -16.21 -13.65
CA LEU A 270 8.53 -16.47 -14.85
C LEU A 270 8.37 -15.18 -15.68
N ASP A 271 8.55 -15.29 -16.99
CA ASP A 271 8.30 -14.18 -17.93
C ASP A 271 6.80 -14.02 -18.17
N VAL A 272 6.27 -12.85 -17.78
CA VAL A 272 4.85 -12.49 -17.90
C VAL A 272 4.65 -11.27 -18.81
N ARG A 273 5.63 -10.93 -19.65
CA ARG A 273 5.49 -9.82 -20.60
C ARG A 273 4.27 -9.99 -21.50
N GLY A 274 3.41 -8.99 -21.49
CA GLY A 274 2.18 -8.95 -22.29
C GLY A 274 1.04 -9.82 -21.74
N VAL A 275 1.27 -10.59 -20.66
CA VAL A 275 0.23 -11.44 -20.05
C VAL A 275 -0.89 -10.57 -19.49
N ARG A 276 -2.14 -10.88 -19.86
CA ARG A 276 -3.32 -10.14 -19.39
C ARG A 276 -4.03 -10.87 -18.26
N ASP A 277 -4.11 -12.19 -18.35
CA ASP A 277 -4.72 -13.08 -17.36
C ASP A 277 -3.67 -14.08 -16.85
N PHE A 278 -3.47 -14.10 -15.53
CA PHE A 278 -2.49 -14.95 -14.86
C PHE A 278 -3.20 -15.90 -13.90
N GLU A 279 -2.87 -17.18 -13.95
CA GLU A 279 -3.57 -18.23 -13.21
C GLU A 279 -2.58 -19.01 -12.36
N VAL A 280 -2.97 -19.28 -11.12
CA VAL A 280 -2.28 -20.21 -10.22
C VAL A 280 -3.27 -21.31 -9.86
N LEU A 281 -3.01 -22.51 -10.36
CA LEU A 281 -3.71 -23.72 -9.99
C LEU A 281 -2.84 -24.52 -9.03
N VAL A 282 -3.39 -24.81 -7.86
CA VAL A 282 -2.86 -25.81 -6.93
C VAL A 282 -3.85 -26.97 -6.96
N ASP A 283 -3.45 -28.07 -7.59
CA ASP A 283 -4.23 -29.30 -7.74
C ASP A 283 -3.78 -30.34 -6.73
N PHE A 284 -4.59 -31.39 -6.56
CA PHE A 284 -4.28 -32.52 -5.69
C PHE A 284 -2.99 -33.21 -6.14
N GLY A 285 -2.18 -33.66 -5.18
CA GLY A 285 -1.15 -34.66 -5.44
C GLY A 285 -1.69 -36.08 -5.45
N ASP A 286 -0.80 -37.07 -5.47
CA ASP A 286 -1.19 -38.49 -5.46
C ASP A 286 -1.80 -38.93 -4.11
N ASN A 287 -1.63 -38.13 -3.06
CA ASN A 287 -2.16 -38.32 -1.70
C ASN A 287 -3.50 -37.60 -1.45
N LEU A 288 -4.23 -37.21 -2.51
CA LEU A 288 -5.49 -36.47 -2.44
C LEU A 288 -5.29 -35.05 -1.90
N GLU A 289 -6.09 -34.58 -0.94
CA GLU A 289 -5.99 -33.23 -0.35
C GLU A 289 -5.32 -33.21 1.05
N ILE A 290 -4.67 -34.30 1.45
CA ILE A 290 -4.20 -34.49 2.82
C ILE A 290 -2.96 -33.61 3.07
N CYS A 291 -3.14 -32.57 3.89
CA CYS A 291 -2.08 -31.64 4.27
C CYS A 291 -1.44 -30.92 3.08
N ASP A 292 -2.24 -30.60 2.06
CA ASP A 292 -1.82 -29.91 0.85
C ASP A 292 -1.68 -28.41 1.08
N HIS A 293 -0.82 -28.06 2.03
CA HIS A 293 -0.55 -26.70 2.45
C HIS A 293 0.58 -26.14 1.58
N LEU A 294 0.23 -25.54 0.44
CA LEU A 294 1.21 -24.87 -0.41
C LEU A 294 1.38 -23.42 0.02
N ASP A 295 2.62 -23.01 0.22
CA ASP A 295 3.01 -21.63 0.41
C ASP A 295 3.68 -21.09 -0.86
N LEU A 296 3.15 -19.96 -1.35
CA LEU A 296 3.73 -19.16 -2.43
C LEU A 296 4.27 -17.86 -1.83
N CYS A 297 5.46 -17.95 -1.25
CA CYS A 297 6.16 -16.89 -0.53
C CYS A 297 6.76 -15.84 -1.46
N GLU A 298 6.80 -14.58 -1.00
CA GLU A 298 7.31 -13.42 -1.74
C GLU A 298 6.75 -13.27 -3.17
N ALA A 299 5.55 -13.82 -3.39
CA ALA A 299 4.87 -13.85 -4.69
C ALA A 299 4.59 -12.43 -5.17
N ARG A 300 5.24 -12.01 -6.25
CA ARG A 300 5.16 -10.62 -6.73
C ARG A 300 5.40 -10.49 -8.23
N PHE A 301 4.73 -9.51 -8.82
CA PHE A 301 4.99 -9.05 -10.16
C PHE A 301 5.96 -7.88 -10.18
N ILE A 302 6.79 -7.81 -11.21
CA ILE A 302 7.82 -6.80 -11.41
C ILE A 302 7.64 -6.16 -12.79
N LYS A 303 7.55 -4.83 -12.85
CA LYS A 303 7.48 -4.02 -14.08
C LYS A 303 8.83 -3.91 -14.79
#